data_AF-A0A917ZZ33-F1
#
_entry.id   AF-A0A917ZZ33-F1
#
_cell.length_a   1.000
_cell.length_b   1.000
_cell.length_c   1.000
_cell.angle_alpha   90.00
_cell.angle_beta   90.00
_cell.angle_gamma   90.00
#
_symmetry.space_group_name_H-M   'P 1'
#
loop_
_entity.id
_entity.type
_entity.pdbx_description
1 polymer ?
#
loop_
_entity_poly.entity_id
_entity_poly.type
_entity_poly.pdbx_seq_one_letter_code
_entity_poly.pdbx_strand_id
1 'polypeptide(L)'
;MTDRLYLRHSTDKQTNARQRLALKTLIEAGAPMYEDPATSSRILSIHRKGFQQLLDEAAVGDTIRIADAARLFRSVADVLALRPVLTRRGLHLRVQSGLLSGIDLAADDSGTTMVVNVLASVLQFQRELISENTVEGVAAAAAAGKTLGRPSALSKDQAADVVTAYREGAAVKALARQYGTSPKTIRRVLDDAGLREVPDDLSALLDGDGHDESDGHDQAVDADPVVVVEVPGLVAEHLAEVADDAVREALRNGKTIRRGQGYLVRATAPVSVHVAMIEHSATALMQSPAGRKAHRIHSDRVTAARITP
;
A
#
# COMPACT_ATOMS: atom_id res chain seq x y z
N MET A 1 -18.14 17.10 -29.86
CA MET A 1 -18.33 17.46 -28.44
C MET A 1 -19.22 16.40 -27.83
N THR A 2 -18.61 15.47 -27.11
CA THR A 2 -19.29 14.32 -26.50
C THR A 2 -19.15 14.39 -24.99
N ASP A 3 -20.21 14.08 -24.26
CA ASP A 3 -20.15 13.90 -22.82
C ASP A 3 -19.53 12.53 -22.50
N ARG A 4 -18.52 12.50 -21.63
CA ARG A 4 -17.84 11.28 -21.16
C ARG A 4 -17.96 11.16 -19.66
N LEU A 5 -18.37 10.00 -19.16
CA LEU A 5 -18.70 9.81 -17.76
C LEU A 5 -17.54 9.15 -17.03
N TYR A 6 -17.15 9.71 -15.88
CA TYR A 6 -16.14 9.10 -15.03
C TYR A 6 -16.70 8.76 -13.65
N LEU A 7 -16.54 7.49 -13.24
CA LEU A 7 -16.98 6.98 -11.95
C LEU A 7 -15.80 6.33 -11.20
N ARG A 8 -15.76 6.54 -9.88
CA ARG A 8 -14.77 5.88 -8.99
C ARG A 8 -15.44 5.34 -7.74
N HIS A 9 -15.08 4.12 -7.34
CA HIS A 9 -15.54 3.56 -6.06
C HIS A 9 -14.46 2.72 -5.36
N SER A 10 -14.45 2.79 -4.02
CA SER A 10 -13.33 2.29 -3.20
C SER A 10 -13.38 0.78 -2.93
N THR A 11 -14.57 0.16 -2.95
CA THR A 11 -14.87 -1.28 -3.04
C THR A 11 -16.39 -1.48 -2.83
N ASP A 12 -16.93 -2.56 -3.41
CA ASP A 12 -18.30 -3.11 -3.29
C ASP A 12 -19.41 -2.60 -4.23
N LYS A 13 -20.30 -3.51 -4.63
CA LYS A 13 -21.36 -3.34 -5.67
C LYS A 13 -22.39 -2.24 -5.35
N GLN A 14 -22.44 -1.75 -4.11
CA GLN A 14 -23.41 -0.75 -3.66
C GLN A 14 -22.94 0.71 -3.75
N THR A 15 -21.66 1.01 -4.01
CA THR A 15 -21.13 2.39 -3.86
C THR A 15 -21.23 3.32 -5.09
N ASN A 16 -21.73 2.85 -6.23
CA ASN A 16 -21.91 3.71 -7.42
C ASN A 16 -23.36 4.13 -7.69
N ALA A 17 -24.35 3.61 -6.95
CA ALA A 17 -25.77 3.92 -7.18
C ALA A 17 -26.07 5.43 -7.17
N ARG A 18 -25.51 6.17 -6.20
CA ARG A 18 -25.63 7.64 -6.15
C ARG A 18 -25.01 8.33 -7.36
N GLN A 19 -23.86 7.84 -7.83
CA GLN A 19 -23.16 8.43 -8.98
C GLN A 19 -23.95 8.18 -10.27
N ARG A 20 -24.46 6.96 -10.44
CA ARG A 20 -25.31 6.59 -11.58
C ARG A 20 -26.62 7.35 -11.57
N LEU A 21 -27.23 7.59 -10.41
CA LEU A 21 -28.42 8.41 -10.30
C LEU A 21 -28.16 9.86 -10.74
N ALA A 22 -27.06 10.47 -10.27
CA ALA A 22 -26.68 11.83 -10.65
C ALA A 22 -26.33 11.97 -12.16
N LEU A 23 -25.87 10.89 -12.79
CA LEU A 23 -25.50 10.84 -14.20
C LEU A 23 -26.56 10.17 -15.08
N LYS A 24 -27.73 9.83 -14.53
CA LYS A 24 -28.73 8.96 -15.16
C LYS A 24 -29.10 9.40 -16.57
N THR A 25 -29.38 10.69 -16.74
CA THR A 25 -29.78 11.28 -18.04
C THR A 25 -28.71 11.11 -19.11
N LEU A 26 -27.43 11.25 -18.74
CA LEU A 26 -26.32 11.09 -19.67
C LEU A 26 -26.02 9.62 -19.97
N ILE A 27 -26.21 8.74 -18.97
CA ILE A 27 -26.12 7.29 -19.16
C ILE A 27 -27.20 6.82 -20.13
N GLU A 28 -28.43 7.28 -19.96
CA GLU A 28 -29.56 6.97 -20.84
C GLU A 28 -29.37 7.53 -22.26
N ALA A 29 -28.66 8.66 -22.39
CA ALA A 29 -28.25 9.23 -23.68
C ALA A 29 -27.11 8.47 -24.37
N GLY A 30 -26.54 7.43 -23.74
CA GLY A 30 -25.48 6.61 -24.33
C GLY A 30 -24.07 7.19 -24.21
N ALA A 31 -23.84 8.11 -23.27
CA ALA A 31 -22.51 8.68 -23.04
C ALA A 31 -21.47 7.59 -22.64
N PRO A 32 -20.28 7.55 -23.26
CA PRO A 32 -19.22 6.59 -22.90
C PRO A 32 -18.85 6.70 -21.42
N MET A 33 -18.68 5.56 -20.76
CA MET A 33 -18.47 5.48 -19.31
C MET A 33 -17.17 4.78 -18.97
N TYR A 34 -16.41 5.40 -18.05
CA TYR A 34 -15.12 4.92 -17.59
C TYR A 34 -15.14 4.77 -16.07
N GLU A 35 -14.66 3.64 -15.58
CA GLU A 35 -14.74 3.30 -14.16
C GLU A 35 -13.38 2.90 -13.58
N ASP A 36 -13.10 3.37 -12.36
CA ASP A 36 -11.97 2.90 -11.55
C ASP A 36 -12.48 2.18 -10.29
N PRO A 37 -12.75 0.86 -10.38
CA PRO A 37 -13.21 0.07 -9.24
C PRO A 37 -12.08 -0.23 -8.26
N ALA A 38 -12.43 -0.36 -6.98
CA ALA A 38 -11.50 -0.65 -5.89
C ALA A 38 -10.28 0.28 -5.84
N THR A 39 -10.42 1.51 -6.33
CA THR A 39 -9.31 2.44 -6.51
C THR A 39 -9.27 3.43 -5.36
N SER A 40 -8.16 3.37 -4.61
CA SER A 40 -7.90 4.30 -3.51
C SER A 40 -7.90 5.72 -4.03
N SER A 41 -8.58 6.61 -3.30
CA SER A 41 -8.53 8.04 -3.60
C SER A 41 -7.11 8.62 -3.44
N ARG A 42 -6.16 7.92 -2.79
CA ARG A 42 -4.75 8.37 -2.70
C ARG A 42 -4.05 8.45 -4.05
N ILE A 43 -4.52 7.68 -5.03
CA ILE A 43 -3.96 7.69 -6.38
C ILE A 43 -4.50 8.95 -7.07
N LEU A 44 -3.59 9.83 -7.53
CA LEU A 44 -3.95 11.02 -8.31
C LEU A 44 -4.81 10.61 -9.50
N SER A 45 -5.76 11.46 -9.87
CA SER A 45 -6.73 11.17 -10.94
C SER A 45 -6.04 10.74 -12.24
N ILE A 46 -4.96 11.42 -12.60
CA ILE A 46 -4.15 11.18 -13.81
C ILE A 46 -3.45 9.81 -13.85
N HIS A 47 -3.32 9.11 -12.72
CA HIS A 47 -2.65 7.80 -12.63
C HIS A 47 -3.63 6.64 -12.53
N ARG A 48 -4.93 6.90 -12.63
CA ARG A 48 -5.96 5.86 -12.55
C ARG A 48 -6.26 5.32 -13.94
N LYS A 49 -6.37 4.00 -14.06
CA LYS A 49 -6.45 3.33 -15.37
C LYS A 49 -7.69 3.73 -16.15
N GLY A 50 -8.86 3.77 -15.50
CA GLY A 50 -10.11 4.17 -16.15
C GLY A 50 -10.08 5.64 -16.57
N PHE A 51 -9.49 6.51 -15.74
CA PHE A 51 -9.34 7.91 -16.10
C PHE A 51 -8.33 8.15 -17.24
N GLN A 52 -7.23 7.39 -17.28
CA GLN A 52 -6.28 7.43 -18.39
C GLN A 52 -6.93 7.01 -19.69
N GLN A 53 -7.66 5.90 -19.69
CA GLN A 53 -8.42 5.45 -20.85
C GLN A 53 -9.40 6.53 -21.34
N LEU A 54 -10.10 7.19 -20.43
CA LEU A 54 -10.98 8.32 -20.77
C LEU A 54 -10.20 9.42 -21.48
N LEU A 55 -9.05 9.83 -20.93
CA LEU A 55 -8.23 10.88 -21.51
C LEU A 55 -7.68 10.52 -22.89
N ASP A 56 -7.34 9.25 -23.11
CA ASP A 56 -6.79 8.75 -24.37
C ASP A 56 -7.84 8.68 -25.48
N GLU A 57 -9.08 8.36 -25.13
CA GLU A 57 -10.19 8.31 -26.09
C GLU A 57 -10.86 9.68 -26.31
N ALA A 58 -10.66 10.64 -25.40
CA ALA A 58 -11.29 11.96 -25.44
C ALA A 58 -10.76 12.83 -26.59
N ALA A 59 -11.70 13.44 -27.34
CA ALA A 59 -11.39 14.39 -28.39
C ALA A 59 -11.45 15.84 -27.86
N VAL A 60 -10.82 16.77 -28.58
CA VAL A 60 -10.89 18.20 -28.27
C VAL A 60 -12.35 18.66 -28.24
N GLY A 61 -12.73 19.38 -27.19
CA GLY A 61 -14.09 19.85 -26.93
C GLY A 61 -15.00 18.83 -26.24
N ASP A 62 -14.51 17.62 -25.93
CA ASP A 62 -15.28 16.68 -25.10
C ASP A 62 -15.41 17.17 -23.66
N THR A 63 -16.52 16.80 -23.01
CA THR A 63 -16.82 17.19 -21.64
C THR A 63 -16.81 15.98 -20.72
N ILE A 64 -15.89 16.00 -19.75
CA ILE A 64 -15.82 15.00 -18.68
C ILE A 64 -16.88 15.34 -17.65
N ARG A 65 -17.77 14.39 -17.38
CA ARG A 65 -18.88 14.51 -16.41
C ARG A 65 -18.61 13.60 -15.22
N ILE A 66 -18.59 14.19 -14.04
CA ILE A 66 -18.46 13.48 -12.76
C ILE A 66 -19.65 13.77 -11.86
N ALA A 67 -20.06 12.78 -11.06
CA ALA A 67 -21.17 12.95 -10.14
C ALA A 67 -20.86 13.96 -9.03
N ASP A 68 -19.70 13.82 -8.38
CA ASP A 68 -19.23 14.72 -7.33
C ASP A 68 -17.72 14.94 -7.44
N ALA A 69 -17.24 16.08 -6.94
CA ALA A 69 -15.83 16.45 -7.00
C ALA A 69 -14.92 15.47 -6.24
N ALA A 70 -15.42 14.84 -5.16
CA ALA A 70 -14.68 13.88 -4.35
C ALA A 70 -14.50 12.50 -5.03
N ARG A 71 -15.22 12.22 -6.13
CA ARG A 71 -14.96 11.06 -6.99
C ARG A 71 -13.71 11.23 -7.83
N LEU A 72 -13.45 12.44 -8.30
CA LEU A 72 -12.27 12.73 -9.07
C LEU A 72 -11.12 13.14 -8.12
N PHE A 73 -11.28 14.21 -7.37
CA PHE A 73 -10.18 14.85 -6.65
C PHE A 73 -10.07 14.46 -5.19
N ARG A 74 -8.87 14.03 -4.78
CA ARG A 74 -8.56 13.87 -3.34
C ARG A 74 -7.89 15.09 -2.74
N SER A 75 -7.36 16.04 -3.46
CA SER A 75 -6.80 17.23 -2.81
C SER A 75 -6.84 18.41 -3.76
N VAL A 76 -6.55 19.58 -3.21
CA VAL A 76 -6.26 20.78 -4.01
C VAL A 76 -5.18 20.50 -5.05
N ALA A 77 -4.11 19.81 -4.64
CA ALA A 77 -3.04 19.41 -5.53
C ALA A 77 -3.52 18.54 -6.70
N ASP A 78 -4.49 17.64 -6.48
CA ASP A 78 -5.06 16.79 -7.54
C ASP A 78 -5.85 17.63 -8.57
N VAL A 79 -6.60 18.63 -8.12
CA VAL A 79 -7.30 19.57 -9.02
C VAL A 79 -6.30 20.42 -9.82
N LEU A 80 -5.33 21.01 -9.12
CA LEU A 80 -4.32 21.87 -9.72
C LEU A 80 -3.39 21.13 -10.69
N ALA A 81 -3.12 19.85 -10.44
CA ALA A 81 -2.35 19.01 -11.35
C ALA A 81 -3.17 18.59 -12.59
N LEU A 82 -4.46 18.31 -12.42
CA LEU A 82 -5.31 17.87 -13.52
C LEU A 82 -5.71 19.00 -14.46
N ARG A 83 -6.02 20.19 -13.92
CA ARG A 83 -6.56 21.31 -14.70
C ARG A 83 -5.69 21.67 -15.91
N PRO A 84 -4.36 21.88 -15.80
CA PRO A 84 -3.51 22.17 -16.95
C PRO A 84 -3.52 21.07 -18.02
N VAL A 85 -3.70 19.81 -17.62
CA VAL A 85 -3.80 18.68 -18.56
C VAL A 85 -5.07 18.78 -19.39
N LEU A 86 -6.20 19.07 -18.74
CA LEU A 86 -7.49 19.22 -19.41
C LEU A 86 -7.52 20.44 -20.33
N THR A 87 -7.02 21.58 -19.85
CA THR A 87 -6.92 22.82 -20.64
C THR A 87 -6.07 22.62 -21.89
N ARG A 88 -4.88 22.00 -21.77
CA ARG A 88 -4.02 21.71 -22.94
C ARG A 88 -4.65 20.75 -23.94
N ARG A 89 -5.49 19.81 -23.49
CA ARG A 89 -6.24 18.89 -24.36
C ARG A 89 -7.55 19.48 -24.88
N GLY A 90 -7.90 20.72 -24.49
CA GLY A 90 -9.17 21.36 -24.84
C GLY A 90 -10.39 20.60 -24.31
N LEU A 91 -10.26 19.97 -23.14
CA LEU A 91 -11.30 19.19 -22.49
C LEU A 91 -12.00 20.01 -21.40
N HIS A 92 -13.30 19.81 -21.26
CA HIS A 92 -14.11 20.41 -20.20
C HIS A 92 -14.29 19.45 -19.04
N LEU A 93 -14.46 19.97 -17.82
CA LEU A 93 -14.74 19.16 -16.64
C LEU A 93 -15.91 19.74 -15.83
N ARG A 94 -17.03 19.01 -15.80
CA ARG A 94 -18.24 19.44 -15.11
C ARG A 94 -18.68 18.44 -14.04
N VAL A 95 -19.03 18.97 -12.88
CA VAL A 95 -19.61 18.22 -11.77
C VAL A 95 -21.13 18.30 -11.84
N GLN A 96 -21.83 17.19 -11.67
CA GLN A 96 -23.31 17.15 -11.73
C GLN A 96 -23.99 17.48 -10.41
N SER A 97 -23.34 17.27 -9.28
CA SER A 97 -23.96 17.45 -7.97
C SER A 97 -23.07 18.19 -6.98
N GLY A 98 -23.72 18.94 -6.08
CA GLY A 98 -23.07 19.72 -5.05
C GLY A 98 -22.79 21.16 -5.47
N LEU A 99 -21.99 21.87 -4.67
CA LEU A 99 -21.73 23.30 -4.83
C LEU A 99 -21.05 23.67 -6.16
N LEU A 100 -20.45 22.68 -6.83
CA LEU A 100 -19.73 22.87 -8.09
C LEU A 100 -20.59 22.62 -9.33
N SER A 101 -21.88 22.30 -9.14
CA SER A 101 -22.75 22.03 -10.28
C SER A 101 -22.96 23.30 -11.09
N GLY A 102 -22.56 23.26 -12.36
CA GLY A 102 -22.67 24.38 -13.30
C GLY A 102 -21.37 25.10 -13.62
N ILE A 103 -20.26 24.78 -12.93
CA ILE A 103 -18.94 25.33 -13.23
C ILE A 103 -18.14 24.31 -14.05
N ASP A 104 -17.50 24.79 -15.12
CA ASP A 104 -16.46 24.03 -15.81
C ASP A 104 -15.12 24.24 -15.11
N LEU A 105 -14.66 23.23 -14.38
CA LEU A 105 -13.44 23.29 -13.59
C LEU A 105 -12.16 23.30 -14.45
N ALA A 106 -12.27 23.00 -15.75
CA ALA A 106 -11.17 23.05 -16.70
C ALA A 106 -11.08 24.39 -17.45
N ALA A 107 -12.08 25.27 -17.32
CA ALA A 107 -12.11 26.56 -18.00
C ALA A 107 -10.90 27.41 -17.60
N ASP A 108 -10.29 28.05 -18.58
CA ASP A 108 -9.05 28.82 -18.43
C ASP A 108 -9.33 30.33 -18.28
N ASP A 109 -10.19 30.66 -17.33
CA ASP A 109 -10.47 32.03 -16.94
C ASP A 109 -10.10 32.31 -15.48
N SER A 110 -9.86 33.57 -15.15
CA SER A 110 -9.42 34.01 -13.83
C SER A 110 -10.49 33.77 -12.76
N GLY A 111 -11.78 33.87 -13.10
CA GLY A 111 -12.90 33.63 -12.20
C GLY A 111 -12.98 32.16 -11.79
N THR A 112 -12.97 31.25 -12.76
CA THR A 112 -12.92 29.80 -12.51
C THR A 112 -11.69 29.42 -11.71
N THR A 113 -10.51 29.99 -12.03
CA THR A 113 -9.27 29.75 -11.28
C THR A 113 -9.43 30.10 -9.80
N MET A 114 -9.95 31.30 -9.51
CA MET A 114 -10.18 31.76 -8.14
C MET A 114 -11.17 30.85 -7.40
N VAL A 115 -12.31 30.53 -8.02
CA VAL A 115 -13.35 29.68 -7.43
C VAL A 115 -12.78 28.30 -7.10
N VAL A 116 -12.08 27.68 -8.06
CA VAL A 116 -11.41 26.38 -7.85
C VAL A 116 -10.45 26.43 -6.67
N ASN A 117 -9.60 27.45 -6.58
CA ASN A 117 -8.63 27.58 -5.49
C ASN A 117 -9.28 27.74 -4.11
N VAL A 118 -10.34 28.55 -4.02
CA VAL A 118 -11.09 28.76 -2.78
C VAL A 118 -11.75 27.45 -2.34
N LEU A 119 -12.46 26.78 -3.25
CA LEU A 119 -13.14 25.51 -2.96
C LEU A 119 -12.17 24.43 -2.53
N ALA A 120 -11.02 24.36 -3.22
CA ALA A 120 -9.98 23.43 -2.88
C ALA A 120 -9.45 23.71 -1.45
N SER A 121 -9.23 24.98 -1.11
CA SER A 121 -8.81 25.39 0.24
C SER A 121 -9.84 25.02 1.30
N VAL A 122 -11.14 25.22 1.03
CA VAL A 122 -12.23 24.80 1.93
C VAL A 122 -12.27 23.29 2.11
N LEU A 123 -12.08 22.52 1.04
CA LEU A 123 -12.02 21.06 1.12
C LEU A 123 -10.82 20.55 1.91
N GLN A 124 -9.69 21.28 1.88
CA GLN A 124 -8.52 20.98 2.69
C GLN A 124 -8.81 21.25 4.18
N PHE A 125 -9.33 22.45 4.49
CA PHE A 125 -9.73 22.83 5.84
C PHE A 125 -10.70 21.83 6.49
N GLN A 126 -11.74 21.38 5.76
CA GLN A 126 -12.67 20.38 6.27
C GLN A 126 -12.01 19.06 6.66
N ARG A 127 -10.95 18.65 5.96
CA ARG A 127 -10.23 17.41 6.27
C ARG A 127 -9.35 17.56 7.49
N GLU A 128 -8.70 18.70 7.61
CA GLU A 128 -7.91 19.06 8.79
C GLU A 128 -8.81 19.04 10.01
N LEU A 129 -9.98 19.68 9.95
CA LEU A 129 -10.99 19.61 11.02
C LEU A 129 -11.44 18.17 11.36
N ILE A 130 -11.69 17.31 10.37
CA ILE A 130 -12.05 15.90 10.63
C ILE A 130 -10.89 15.18 11.33
N SER A 131 -9.66 15.45 10.91
CA SER A 131 -8.46 14.86 11.51
C SER A 131 -8.28 15.34 12.95
N GLU A 132 -8.40 16.65 13.19
CA GLU A 132 -8.34 17.27 14.52
C GLU A 132 -9.38 16.68 15.45
N ASN A 133 -10.66 16.67 15.05
CA ASN A 133 -11.74 16.06 15.84
C ASN A 133 -11.49 14.58 16.13
N THR A 134 -10.86 13.84 15.21
CA THR A 134 -10.52 12.44 15.44
C THR A 134 -9.42 12.31 16.49
N VAL A 135 -8.38 13.15 16.44
CA VAL A 135 -7.31 13.18 17.44
C VAL A 135 -7.85 13.56 18.80
N GLU A 136 -8.69 14.59 18.89
CA GLU A 136 -9.37 15.00 20.12
C GLU A 136 -10.27 13.89 20.67
N GLY A 137 -11.05 13.22 19.82
CA GLY A 137 -11.89 12.11 20.21
C GLY A 137 -11.11 10.90 20.73
N VAL A 138 -9.95 10.62 20.12
CA VAL A 138 -9.02 9.58 20.58
C VAL A 138 -8.41 9.97 21.93
N ALA A 139 -7.98 11.22 22.11
CA ALA A 139 -7.46 11.71 23.39
C ALA A 139 -8.51 11.65 24.50
N ALA A 140 -9.75 12.06 24.22
CA ALA A 140 -10.87 11.98 25.16
C ALA A 140 -11.20 10.52 25.53
N ALA A 141 -11.18 9.60 24.55
CA ALA A 141 -11.38 8.18 24.80
C ALA A 141 -10.26 7.57 25.67
N ALA A 142 -9.01 7.97 25.44
CA ALA A 142 -7.87 7.58 26.27
C ALA A 142 -8.01 8.10 27.70
N ALA A 143 -8.39 9.38 27.88
CA ALA A 143 -8.64 9.99 29.18
C ALA A 143 -9.80 9.32 29.95
N ALA A 144 -10.82 8.83 29.23
CA ALA A 144 -11.92 8.04 29.79
C ALA A 144 -11.53 6.58 30.10
N GLY A 145 -10.26 6.19 29.96
CA GLY A 145 -9.76 4.86 30.26
C GLY A 145 -10.13 3.78 29.24
N LYS A 146 -10.63 4.15 28.05
CA LYS A 146 -10.91 3.18 26.98
C LYS A 146 -9.60 2.69 26.37
N THR A 147 -9.42 1.37 26.31
CA THR A 147 -8.28 0.77 25.61
C THR A 147 -8.46 0.96 24.11
N LEU A 148 -7.56 1.73 23.50
CA LEU A 148 -7.54 2.01 22.07
C LEU A 148 -6.68 0.97 21.32
N GLY A 149 -7.01 0.73 20.06
CA GLY A 149 -6.23 -0.15 19.18
C GLY A 149 -6.68 -1.61 19.18
N ARG A 150 -5.83 -2.48 18.63
CA ARG A 150 -6.14 -3.91 18.50
C ARG A 150 -6.12 -4.56 19.88
N PRO A 151 -7.16 -5.34 20.27
CA PRO A 151 -7.16 -6.09 21.51
C PRO A 151 -5.90 -6.96 21.67
N SER A 152 -5.42 -7.10 22.91
CA SER A 152 -4.35 -8.05 23.23
C SER A 152 -4.78 -9.46 22.82
N ALA A 153 -3.83 -10.24 22.30
CA ALA A 153 -4.07 -11.63 21.92
C ALA A 153 -4.16 -12.57 23.13
N LEU A 154 -3.69 -12.14 24.30
CA LEU A 154 -3.77 -12.88 25.57
C LEU A 154 -4.49 -12.01 26.60
N SER A 155 -5.29 -12.64 27.46
CA SER A 155 -5.85 -11.99 28.65
C SER A 155 -4.74 -11.66 29.65
N LYS A 156 -5.05 -10.84 30.66
CA LYS A 156 -4.09 -10.51 31.73
C LYS A 156 -3.66 -11.77 32.50
N ASP A 157 -4.61 -12.67 32.78
CA ASP A 157 -4.33 -13.93 33.49
C ASP A 157 -3.45 -14.84 32.64
N GLN A 158 -3.75 -14.99 31.34
CA GLN A 158 -2.93 -15.77 30.43
C GLN A 158 -1.51 -15.19 30.29
N ALA A 159 -1.36 -13.87 30.33
CA ALA A 159 -0.04 -13.24 30.32
C ALA A 159 0.73 -13.53 31.62
N ALA A 160 0.07 -13.51 32.77
CA ALA A 160 0.69 -13.86 34.06
C ALA A 160 1.09 -15.34 34.12
N ASP A 161 0.27 -16.24 33.59
CA ASP A 161 0.58 -17.67 33.48
C ASP A 161 1.80 -17.90 32.57
N VAL A 162 1.89 -17.19 31.44
CA VAL A 162 3.04 -17.24 30.53
C VAL A 162 4.33 -16.81 31.24
N VAL A 163 4.27 -15.72 32.02
CA VAL A 163 5.41 -15.22 32.82
C VAL A 163 5.84 -16.25 33.86
N THR A 164 4.88 -16.89 34.54
CA THR A 164 5.14 -17.91 35.57
C THR A 164 5.76 -19.16 34.97
N ALA A 165 5.13 -19.73 33.92
CA ALA A 165 5.64 -20.90 33.24
C ALA A 165 7.03 -20.66 32.62
N TYR A 166 7.30 -19.46 32.13
CA TYR A 166 8.63 -19.10 31.63
C TYR A 166 9.69 -19.08 32.74
N ARG A 167 9.37 -18.56 33.93
CA ARG A 167 10.27 -18.61 35.11
C ARG A 167 10.54 -20.05 35.57
N GLU A 168 9.58 -20.95 35.39
CA GLU A 168 9.73 -22.40 35.64
C GLU A 168 10.53 -23.14 34.55
N GLY A 169 10.98 -22.44 33.50
CA GLY A 169 11.83 -22.99 32.45
C GLY A 169 11.10 -23.37 31.15
N ALA A 170 9.83 -23.01 30.99
CA ALA A 170 9.08 -23.32 29.77
C ALA A 170 9.63 -22.54 28.55
N ALA A 171 9.86 -23.24 27.44
CA ALA A 171 10.34 -22.62 26.22
C ALA A 171 9.26 -21.75 25.53
N VAL A 172 9.65 -20.58 25.03
CA VAL A 172 8.79 -19.62 24.30
C VAL A 172 7.96 -20.26 23.19
N LYS A 173 8.54 -21.21 22.44
CA LYS A 173 7.84 -21.93 21.35
C LYS A 173 6.75 -22.87 21.88
N ALA A 174 6.96 -23.47 23.06
CA ALA A 174 5.96 -24.34 23.69
C ALA A 174 4.77 -23.50 24.17
N LEU A 175 5.04 -22.39 24.85
CA LEU A 175 4.02 -21.43 25.30
C LEU A 175 3.22 -20.86 24.11
N ALA A 176 3.88 -20.50 23.01
CA ALA A 176 3.21 -20.00 21.82
C ALA A 176 2.20 -21.01 21.24
N ARG A 177 2.56 -22.31 21.23
CA ARG A 177 1.66 -23.38 20.80
C ARG A 177 0.50 -23.59 21.76
N GLN A 178 0.79 -23.60 23.07
CA GLN A 178 -0.21 -23.78 24.13
C GLN A 178 -1.30 -22.73 24.08
N TYR A 179 -0.94 -21.46 23.90
CA TYR A 179 -1.91 -20.35 23.84
C TYR A 179 -2.38 -20.02 22.42
N GLY A 180 -1.98 -20.79 21.40
CA GLY A 180 -2.37 -20.54 20.01
C GLY A 180 -1.92 -19.19 19.45
N THR A 181 -0.83 -18.62 19.98
CA THR A 181 -0.32 -17.31 19.57
C THR A 181 1.03 -17.41 18.86
N SER A 182 1.49 -16.30 18.29
CA SER A 182 2.83 -16.26 17.69
C SER A 182 3.91 -16.24 18.79
N PRO A 183 5.10 -16.81 18.57
CA PRO A 183 6.23 -16.65 19.49
C PRO A 183 6.61 -15.19 19.74
N LYS A 184 6.29 -14.28 18.82
CA LYS A 184 6.48 -12.83 18.98
C LYS A 184 5.53 -12.26 20.04
N THR A 185 4.30 -12.77 20.13
CA THR A 185 3.33 -12.39 21.16
C THR A 185 3.83 -12.78 22.54
N ILE A 186 4.34 -14.00 22.69
CA ILE A 186 4.92 -14.48 23.95
C ILE A 186 6.15 -13.67 24.34
N ARG A 187 7.09 -13.44 23.40
CA ARG A 187 8.28 -12.60 23.68
C ARG A 187 7.89 -11.21 24.16
N ARG A 188 6.94 -10.55 23.50
CA ARG A 188 6.46 -9.23 23.92
C ARG A 188 5.92 -9.25 25.36
N VAL A 189 5.15 -10.27 25.75
CA VAL A 189 4.66 -10.40 27.14
C VAL A 189 5.82 -10.56 28.13
N LEU A 190 6.86 -11.31 27.76
CA LEU A 190 8.05 -11.51 28.60
C LEU A 190 8.94 -10.26 28.66
N ASP A 191 9.06 -9.51 27.55
CA ASP A 191 9.77 -8.24 27.47
C ASP A 191 9.05 -7.18 28.34
N ASP A 192 7.72 -7.08 28.24
CA ASP A 192 6.89 -6.20 29.08
C ASP A 192 7.00 -6.56 30.58
N ALA A 193 7.32 -7.82 30.90
CA ALA A 193 7.54 -8.31 32.26
C ALA A 193 9.01 -8.22 32.73
N GLY A 194 9.92 -7.69 31.91
CA GLY A 194 11.33 -7.54 32.23
C GLY A 194 12.10 -8.87 32.39
N LEU A 195 11.58 -9.98 31.88
CA LEU A 195 12.19 -11.32 32.02
C LEU A 195 13.16 -11.68 30.91
N ARG A 196 13.30 -10.81 29.93
CA ARG A 196 14.29 -10.91 28.86
C ARG A 196 15.06 -9.60 28.91
N GLU A 197 16.37 -9.69 29.10
CA GLU A 197 17.25 -8.57 28.77
C GLU A 197 17.09 -8.33 27.27
N VAL A 198 16.46 -7.21 26.93
CA VAL A 198 16.65 -6.61 25.61
C VAL A 198 18.04 -5.99 25.72
N PRO A 199 19.03 -6.39 24.91
CA PRO A 199 20.29 -5.65 24.86
C PRO A 199 19.93 -4.22 24.51
N ASP A 200 20.14 -3.29 25.44
CA ASP A 200 19.90 -1.86 25.23
C ASP A 200 20.81 -1.30 24.14
N ASP A 201 21.85 -2.06 23.79
CA ASP A 201 22.81 -1.70 22.77
C ASP A 201 22.81 -2.72 21.63
N LEU A 202 22.47 -2.25 20.43
CA LEU A 202 22.74 -2.99 19.19
C LEU A 202 24.26 -3.14 18.94
N SER A 203 25.12 -2.41 19.67
CA SER A 203 26.59 -2.51 19.55
C SER A 203 27.15 -3.85 20.00
N ALA A 204 26.55 -4.49 21.02
CA ALA A 204 27.07 -5.74 21.58
C ALA A 204 26.90 -6.96 20.65
N LEU A 205 26.15 -6.81 19.55
CA LEU A 205 26.06 -7.80 18.46
C LEU A 205 27.13 -7.58 17.37
N LEU A 206 27.87 -6.47 17.43
CA LEU A 206 28.96 -6.13 16.51
C LEU A 206 30.35 -6.45 17.12
N ASP A 207 30.45 -6.54 18.45
CA ASP A 207 31.70 -6.79 19.16
C ASP A 207 31.70 -8.21 19.75
N GLY A 208 32.13 -9.20 18.95
CA GLY A 208 32.25 -10.59 19.40
C GLY A 208 32.99 -11.49 18.41
N ASP A 209 34.32 -11.50 18.54
CA ASP A 209 35.29 -12.51 18.10
C ASP A 209 35.46 -12.75 16.59
N GLY A 210 36.10 -11.78 15.94
CA GLY A 210 37.06 -12.07 14.87
C GLY A 210 38.40 -12.50 15.48
N HIS A 211 38.74 -13.78 15.36
CA HIS A 211 40.12 -14.23 15.56
C HIS A 211 40.95 -13.89 14.32
N ASP A 212 41.97 -13.06 14.55
CA ASP A 212 43.12 -12.80 13.69
C ASP A 212 43.80 -14.10 13.24
N GLU A 213 44.21 -14.16 11.96
CA GLU A 213 45.63 -14.32 11.59
C GLU A 213 45.90 -14.10 10.08
N SER A 214 46.88 -13.21 9.84
CA SER A 214 47.77 -13.08 8.66
C SER A 214 47.34 -12.29 7.40
N ASP A 215 47.81 -11.04 7.39
CA ASP A 215 48.64 -10.39 6.36
C ASP A 215 48.44 -10.67 4.87
N GLY A 216 48.16 -9.57 4.14
CA GLY A 216 48.42 -9.44 2.71
C GLY A 216 47.52 -8.40 2.04
N HIS A 217 48.02 -7.18 1.83
CA HIS A 217 47.39 -6.19 0.96
C HIS A 217 47.16 -6.75 -0.46
N ASP A 218 45.90 -6.88 -0.90
CA ASP A 218 45.51 -6.49 -2.27
C ASP A 218 43.98 -6.39 -2.45
N GLN A 219 43.55 -5.22 -2.92
CA GLN A 219 42.32 -4.85 -3.68
C GLN A 219 40.93 -5.42 -3.30
N ALA A 220 40.02 -4.47 -3.01
CA ALA A 220 38.59 -4.68 -2.87
C ALA A 220 37.93 -5.30 -4.12
N VAL A 221 37.15 -6.35 -3.92
CA VAL A 221 36.15 -6.85 -4.87
C VAL A 221 34.80 -6.89 -4.16
N ASP A 222 33.86 -6.12 -4.68
CA ASP A 222 32.46 -5.99 -4.26
C ASP A 222 31.77 -7.38 -4.29
N ALA A 223 31.65 -8.02 -3.12
CA ALA A 223 30.97 -9.31 -2.99
C ALA A 223 29.45 -9.10 -2.88
N ASP A 224 28.68 -9.64 -3.82
CA ASP A 224 27.22 -9.58 -3.82
C ASP A 224 26.64 -10.27 -2.57
N PRO A 225 26.04 -9.53 -1.62
CA PRO A 225 25.66 -10.07 -0.31
C PRO A 225 24.49 -11.06 -0.44
N VAL A 226 24.58 -12.19 0.28
CA VAL A 226 23.53 -13.22 0.30
C VAL A 226 22.46 -12.86 1.33
N VAL A 227 21.23 -12.65 0.86
CA VAL A 227 20.10 -12.22 1.69
C VAL A 227 18.92 -13.20 1.63
N VAL A 228 18.14 -13.23 2.72
CA VAL A 228 16.93 -14.06 2.82
C VAL A 228 15.69 -13.20 2.57
N VAL A 229 14.96 -13.49 1.50
CA VAL A 229 13.74 -12.75 1.13
C VAL A 229 12.56 -13.70 0.99
N GLU A 230 11.38 -13.26 1.45
CA GLU A 230 10.14 -13.98 1.25
C GLU A 230 9.51 -13.61 -0.11
N VAL A 231 9.49 -14.56 -1.04
CA VAL A 231 8.91 -14.46 -2.37
C VAL A 231 7.43 -14.89 -2.31
N PRO A 232 6.46 -14.05 -2.73
CA PRO A 232 5.05 -14.44 -2.83
C PRO A 232 4.81 -15.60 -3.80
N GLY A 233 3.86 -16.49 -3.50
CA GLY A 233 3.57 -17.68 -4.31
C GLY A 233 3.30 -17.38 -5.78
N LEU A 234 2.51 -16.35 -6.10
CA LEU A 234 2.26 -15.93 -7.48
C LEU A 234 3.55 -15.51 -8.23
N VAL A 235 4.53 -14.96 -7.50
CA VAL A 235 5.84 -14.61 -8.07
C VAL A 235 6.66 -15.89 -8.28
N ALA A 236 6.68 -16.78 -7.29
CA ALA A 236 7.39 -18.06 -7.37
C ALA A 236 6.85 -18.97 -8.49
N GLU A 237 5.53 -19.03 -8.69
CA GLU A 237 4.88 -19.81 -9.76
C GLU A 237 5.32 -19.33 -11.14
N HIS A 238 5.30 -18.01 -11.37
CA HIS A 238 5.71 -17.45 -12.64
C HIS A 238 7.21 -17.65 -12.91
N LEU A 239 8.05 -17.45 -11.89
CA LEU A 239 9.50 -17.63 -12.01
C LEU A 239 9.90 -19.09 -12.21
N ALA A 240 9.08 -20.06 -11.80
CA ALA A 240 9.33 -21.48 -12.06
C ALA A 240 9.29 -21.81 -13.57
N GLU A 241 8.55 -21.04 -14.36
CA GLU A 241 8.37 -21.27 -15.80
C GLU A 241 9.34 -20.46 -16.68
N VAL A 242 9.73 -19.25 -16.24
CA VAL A 242 10.36 -18.24 -17.13
C VAL A 242 11.76 -17.82 -16.70
N ALA A 243 12.20 -18.13 -15.47
CA ALA A 243 13.45 -17.59 -14.93
C ALA A 243 14.70 -18.42 -15.28
N ASP A 244 15.87 -17.83 -15.08
CA ASP A 244 17.17 -18.48 -15.25
C ASP A 244 17.46 -19.55 -14.19
N ASP A 245 18.49 -20.38 -14.43
CA ASP A 245 18.84 -21.52 -13.59
C ASP A 245 19.10 -21.13 -12.13
N ALA A 246 19.79 -20.01 -11.90
CA ALA A 246 20.10 -19.48 -10.57
C ALA A 246 18.84 -19.08 -9.77
N VAL A 247 17.85 -18.48 -10.43
CA VAL A 247 16.56 -18.13 -9.81
C VAL A 247 15.76 -19.39 -9.47
N ARG A 248 15.72 -20.35 -10.40
CA ARG A 248 15.04 -21.63 -10.17
C ARG A 248 15.69 -22.44 -9.05
N GLU A 249 17.01 -22.41 -8.93
CA GLU A 249 17.74 -23.04 -7.83
C GLU A 249 17.44 -22.36 -6.49
N ALA A 250 17.46 -21.03 -6.42
CA ALA A 250 17.14 -20.27 -5.21
C ALA A 250 15.70 -20.54 -4.71
N LEU A 251 14.73 -20.70 -5.62
CA LEU A 251 13.35 -21.05 -5.27
C LEU A 251 13.21 -22.51 -4.82
N ARG A 252 13.92 -23.45 -5.47
CA ARG A 252 13.91 -24.87 -5.12
C ARG A 252 14.54 -25.15 -3.75
N ASN A 253 15.63 -24.46 -3.44
CA ASN A 253 16.31 -24.54 -2.14
C ASN A 253 15.57 -23.74 -1.04
N GLY A 254 14.62 -22.90 -1.45
CA GLY A 254 13.82 -22.08 -0.54
C GLY A 254 12.76 -22.88 0.22
N LYS A 255 12.40 -22.41 1.42
CA LYS A 255 11.37 -23.06 2.25
C LYS A 255 9.98 -22.49 1.96
N THR A 256 9.06 -23.34 1.52
CA THR A 256 7.64 -22.96 1.32
C THR A 256 6.90 -22.81 2.65
N ILE A 257 6.21 -21.69 2.83
CA ILE A 257 5.39 -21.35 3.99
C ILE A 257 3.96 -21.09 3.52
N ARG A 258 3.01 -21.96 3.87
CA ARG A 258 1.59 -21.77 3.51
C ARG A 258 0.89 -20.83 4.49
N ARG A 259 0.10 -19.87 3.98
CA ARG A 259 -0.74 -18.96 4.77
C ARG A 259 -2.07 -18.72 4.06
N GLY A 260 -3.16 -19.27 4.62
CA GLY A 260 -4.50 -19.15 4.02
C GLY A 260 -4.58 -19.82 2.65
N GLN A 261 -5.21 -19.15 1.68
CA GLN A 261 -5.34 -19.62 0.28
C GLN A 261 -4.07 -19.44 -0.57
N GLY A 262 -2.94 -19.02 0.01
CA GLY A 262 -1.68 -18.79 -0.71
C GLY A 262 -0.45 -19.28 0.06
N TYR A 263 0.73 -19.10 -0.55
CA TYR A 263 2.00 -19.44 0.06
C TYR A 263 3.10 -18.41 -0.22
N LEU A 264 4.21 -18.55 0.49
CA LEU A 264 5.43 -17.78 0.34
C LEU A 264 6.60 -18.76 0.21
N VAL A 265 7.63 -18.41 -0.54
CA VAL A 265 8.90 -19.13 -0.58
C VAL A 265 9.95 -18.26 0.10
N ARG A 266 10.54 -18.74 1.19
CA ARG A 266 11.69 -18.07 1.81
C ARG A 266 12.95 -18.50 1.04
N ALA A 267 13.44 -17.64 0.16
CA ALA A 267 14.60 -17.89 -0.68
C ALA A 267 15.84 -17.16 -0.14
N THR A 268 16.96 -17.87 -0.05
CA THR A 268 18.27 -17.34 0.36
C THR A 268 19.15 -17.29 -0.88
N ALA A 269 19.51 -16.10 -1.33
CA ALA A 269 20.26 -15.91 -2.57
C ALA A 269 20.98 -14.55 -2.57
N PRO A 270 22.01 -14.36 -3.42
CA PRO A 270 22.64 -13.06 -3.63
C PRO A 270 21.62 -11.98 -4.03
N VAL A 271 21.90 -10.72 -3.72
CA VAL A 271 21.02 -9.59 -4.05
C VAL A 271 20.79 -9.49 -5.56
N SER A 272 21.79 -9.76 -6.39
CA SER A 272 21.61 -9.78 -7.86
C SER A 272 20.54 -10.78 -8.31
N VAL A 273 20.47 -11.95 -7.68
CA VAL A 273 19.48 -12.99 -7.98
C VAL A 273 18.08 -12.53 -7.59
N HIS A 274 17.92 -11.85 -6.46
CA HIS A 274 16.62 -11.28 -6.06
C HIS A 274 16.19 -10.11 -6.95
N VAL A 275 17.12 -9.31 -7.48
CA VAL A 275 16.84 -8.26 -8.47
C VAL A 275 16.36 -8.89 -9.78
N ALA A 276 17.02 -9.95 -10.25
CA ALA A 276 16.60 -10.69 -11.43
C ALA A 276 15.19 -11.30 -11.26
N MET A 277 14.82 -11.76 -10.06
CA MET A 277 13.44 -12.23 -9.77
C MET A 277 12.38 -11.13 -9.97
N ILE A 278 12.72 -9.88 -9.62
CA ILE A 278 11.82 -8.74 -9.84
C ILE A 278 11.67 -8.48 -11.33
N GLU A 279 12.77 -8.39 -12.07
CA GLU A 279 12.77 -8.09 -13.50
C GLU A 279 11.98 -9.13 -14.31
N HIS A 280 12.23 -10.42 -14.07
CA HIS A 280 11.52 -11.51 -14.74
C HIS A 280 10.02 -11.54 -14.43
N SER A 281 9.62 -11.08 -13.24
CA SER A 281 8.21 -11.09 -12.81
C SER A 281 7.44 -9.81 -13.16
N ALA A 282 8.13 -8.76 -13.63
CA ALA A 282 7.54 -7.44 -13.83
C ALA A 282 6.43 -7.45 -14.89
N THR A 283 6.69 -7.98 -16.10
CA THR A 283 5.73 -7.86 -17.21
C THR A 283 4.49 -8.73 -17.01
N ALA A 284 4.66 -9.98 -16.60
CA ALA A 284 3.56 -10.94 -16.49
C ALA A 284 2.63 -10.65 -15.31
N LEU A 285 3.18 -10.30 -14.14
CA LEU A 285 2.36 -10.07 -12.94
C LEU A 285 1.62 -8.74 -12.98
N MET A 286 1.96 -7.83 -13.90
CA MET A 286 1.25 -6.54 -14.05
C MET A 286 -0.13 -6.68 -14.70
N GLN A 287 -0.44 -7.84 -15.28
CA GLN A 287 -1.70 -8.13 -15.97
C GLN A 287 -2.90 -8.31 -15.03
N SER A 288 -2.68 -8.68 -13.75
CA SER A 288 -3.76 -8.87 -12.77
C SER A 288 -3.60 -8.00 -11.52
N PRO A 289 -4.68 -7.59 -10.83
CA PRO A 289 -4.57 -6.86 -9.56
C PRO A 289 -3.82 -7.64 -8.47
N ALA A 290 -3.97 -8.96 -8.43
CA ALA A 290 -3.28 -9.84 -7.47
C ALA A 290 -1.78 -9.94 -7.79
N GLY A 291 -1.42 -10.09 -9.06
CA GLY A 291 -0.03 -10.12 -9.52
C GLY A 291 0.69 -8.79 -9.23
N ARG A 292 0.04 -7.65 -9.51
CA ARG A 292 0.58 -6.30 -9.19
C ARG A 292 0.88 -6.13 -7.70
N LYS A 293 -0.01 -6.65 -6.84
CA LYS A 293 0.21 -6.63 -5.39
C LYS A 293 1.38 -7.55 -5.00
N ALA A 294 1.46 -8.74 -5.57
CA ALA A 294 2.52 -9.71 -5.29
C ALA A 294 3.90 -9.19 -5.71
N HIS A 295 4.03 -8.65 -6.93
CA HIS A 295 5.27 -8.06 -7.44
C HIS A 295 5.75 -6.89 -6.58
N ARG A 296 4.85 -5.94 -6.23
CA ARG A 296 5.19 -4.83 -5.32
C ARG A 296 5.67 -5.31 -3.96
N ILE A 297 4.96 -6.27 -3.34
CA ILE A 297 5.37 -6.83 -2.04
C ILE A 297 6.76 -7.47 -2.14
N HIS A 298 7.06 -8.17 -3.23
CA HIS A 298 8.39 -8.76 -3.44
C HIS A 298 9.46 -7.69 -3.59
N SER A 299 9.23 -6.69 -4.45
CA SER A 299 10.15 -5.57 -4.68
C SER A 299 10.43 -4.77 -3.40
N ASP A 300 9.40 -4.44 -2.61
CA ASP A 300 9.55 -3.74 -1.33
C ASP A 300 10.46 -4.53 -0.35
N ARG A 301 10.34 -5.87 -0.34
CA ARG A 301 11.15 -6.75 0.53
C ARG A 301 12.60 -6.86 0.09
N VAL A 302 12.85 -6.95 -1.22
CA VAL A 302 14.22 -6.96 -1.76
C VAL A 302 14.89 -5.62 -1.47
N THR A 303 14.19 -4.50 -1.70
CA THR A 303 14.71 -3.15 -1.40
C THR A 303 15.05 -3.01 0.10
N ALA A 304 14.19 -3.49 1.00
CA ALA A 304 14.49 -3.48 2.43
C ALA A 304 15.71 -4.34 2.80
N ALA A 305 15.90 -5.49 2.13
CA ALA A 305 17.06 -6.36 2.31
C ALA A 305 18.37 -5.77 1.75
N ARG A 306 18.32 -4.87 0.76
CA ARG A 306 19.50 -4.15 0.25
C ARG A 306 20.02 -3.08 1.21
N ILE A 307 19.18 -2.59 2.13
CA ILE A 307 19.49 -1.47 3.04
C ILE A 307 20.01 -2.00 4.40
N THR A 308 19.84 -3.29 4.67
CA THR A 308 20.33 -3.93 5.91
C THR A 308 21.57 -4.77 5.54
N PRO A 309 22.78 -4.40 5.99
CA PRO A 309 23.99 -5.20 5.75
C PRO A 309 23.92 -6.57 6.43
#